data_AF-A0A328YX11-F1
#
_entry.id   AF-A0A328YX11-F1
#
_cell.length_a   1.000
_cell.length_b   1.000
_cell.length_c   1.000
_cell.angle_alpha   90.00
_cell.angle_beta   90.00
_cell.angle_gamma   90.00
#
_symmetry.space_group_name_H-M   'P 1'
#
loop_
_entity.id
_entity.type
_entity.pdbx_description
1 polymer ?
#
loop_
_entity_poly.entity_id
_entity_poly.type
_entity_poly.pdbx_seq_one_letter_code
_entity_poly.pdbx_strand_id
1 'polypeptide(L)'
;MALLLEGNDGNNKGGHPRTFGKPPPAAASIVVFCYATTHPVAPFAQKRRPAGAAGRQGGGTTIPRMSSASCIAVIDFETTGMVPAQGARATEVAIVLVDREGRAVDRFQSLMKTGAWLPPFIVQLTGITPAMLETARPADAVMREAARFVGDAPMVAHNAAFDSRFWQAELALAGQPAPHAFACTVLLSRRLYPEAPSHQLGRIVDHLGLPRAARAHRALADAEMAAALLGRIQHDLRTRHGIADPGHDLLGALQRCARKGMDQWLARHAMAQRPLPGLATAERPSAP
;
A
#
# COMPACT_ATOMS: atom_id res chain seq x y z
N MET A 1 -2.81 -6.46 9.08
CA MET A 1 -2.99 -7.88 9.53
C MET A 1 -2.02 -8.93 8.92
N ALA A 2 -0.79 -8.56 8.51
CA ALA A 2 0.28 -9.47 8.03
C ALA A 2 0.85 -10.44 9.10
N LEU A 3 0.12 -10.63 10.20
CA LEU A 3 0.63 -10.99 11.51
C LEU A 3 -0.11 -12.13 12.20
N LEU A 4 -1.13 -12.74 11.59
CA LEU A 4 -1.48 -14.13 11.95
C LEU A 4 -0.35 -15.12 11.55
N LEU A 5 0.70 -14.63 10.88
CA LEU A 5 2.01 -15.28 10.72
C LEU A 5 3.05 -14.88 11.80
N GLU A 6 2.68 -14.11 12.84
CA GLU A 6 3.58 -13.78 13.97
C GLU A 6 3.83 -14.94 14.93
N GLY A 7 3.08 -16.03 14.82
CA GLY A 7 3.02 -17.08 15.84
C GLY A 7 3.95 -18.27 15.67
N ASN A 8 4.95 -18.27 14.77
CA ASN A 8 5.80 -19.46 14.62
C ASN A 8 7.19 -19.19 14.04
N ASP A 9 8.13 -18.72 14.86
CA ASP A 9 9.56 -18.90 14.62
C ASP A 9 10.22 -19.41 15.91
N GLY A 10 10.00 -20.70 16.19
CA GLY A 10 10.84 -21.45 17.11
C GLY A 10 12.13 -21.85 16.42
N ASN A 11 13.26 -21.24 16.79
CA ASN A 11 14.56 -21.90 16.65
C ASN A 11 15.53 -21.49 17.77
N ASN A 12 15.60 -22.35 18.77
CA ASN A 12 16.61 -22.36 19.81
C ASN A 12 17.91 -22.96 19.25
N LYS A 13 18.97 -22.16 19.10
CA LYS A 13 20.35 -22.67 19.11
C LYS A 13 21.26 -21.67 19.82
N GLY A 14 21.82 -22.12 20.95
CA GLY A 14 22.80 -21.40 21.74
C GLY A 14 24.13 -21.19 21.02
N GLY A 15 24.84 -20.15 21.45
CA GLY A 15 26.22 -19.84 21.04
C GLY A 15 26.76 -18.66 21.85
N HIS A 16 27.91 -18.88 22.48
CA HIS A 16 28.64 -18.02 23.44
C HIS A 16 28.97 -16.57 23.00
N PRO A 17 29.31 -15.67 23.95
CA PRO A 17 29.41 -14.23 23.72
C PRO A 17 30.70 -13.86 22.98
N ARG A 18 30.61 -12.94 22.02
CA ARG A 18 31.78 -12.24 21.46
C ARG A 18 31.66 -10.74 21.68
N THR A 19 32.83 -10.18 21.96
CA THR A 19 33.17 -8.86 22.48
C THR A 19 32.73 -7.68 21.60
N PHE A 20 32.30 -6.60 22.24
CA PHE A 20 31.96 -5.31 21.65
C PHE A 20 33.18 -4.65 20.97
N GLY A 21 33.07 -4.40 19.67
CA GLY A 21 33.94 -3.50 18.91
C GLY A 21 33.25 -2.14 18.70
N LYS A 22 34.01 -1.05 18.84
CA LYS A 22 33.55 0.35 18.72
C LYS A 22 32.88 0.66 17.37
N PRO A 23 31.91 1.59 17.31
CA PRO A 23 31.27 2.01 16.07
C PRO A 23 32.19 2.91 15.22
N PRO A 24 32.13 2.84 13.87
CA PRO A 24 32.77 3.80 12.98
C PRO A 24 32.01 5.15 12.92
N PRO A 25 32.67 6.23 12.49
CA PRO A 25 32.17 7.60 12.61
C PRO A 25 31.11 7.97 11.56
N ALA A 26 30.35 9.01 11.91
CA ALA A 26 29.19 9.55 11.22
C ALA A 26 29.41 9.86 9.73
N ALA A 27 28.40 9.55 8.91
CA ALA A 27 28.30 9.98 7.52
C ALA A 27 26.98 10.75 7.29
N ALA A 28 27.18 11.99 6.84
CA ALA A 28 26.33 12.85 6.00
C ALA A 28 24.81 12.87 6.27
N SER A 29 24.37 13.99 6.87
CA SER A 29 23.00 14.47 6.86
C SER A 29 22.44 14.57 5.43
N ILE A 30 21.62 13.60 5.03
CA ILE A 30 20.70 13.78 3.90
C ILE A 30 19.51 14.55 4.44
N VAL A 31 19.43 15.82 4.06
CA VAL A 31 18.24 16.66 4.24
C VAL A 31 17.12 16.04 3.40
N VAL A 32 16.28 15.22 4.04
CA VAL A 32 14.99 14.83 3.46
C VAL A 32 14.14 16.10 3.46
N PHE A 33 13.96 16.69 2.28
CA PHE A 33 13.02 17.79 2.08
C PHE A 33 11.60 17.23 2.24
N CYS A 34 11.15 17.16 3.50
CA CYS A 34 9.78 16.90 3.85
C CYS A 34 9.01 18.20 3.57
N TYR A 35 8.34 18.28 2.42
CA TYR A 35 7.21 19.21 2.30
C TYR A 35 6.07 18.65 3.17
N ALA A 36 6.20 18.87 4.48
CA ALA A 36 5.08 18.86 5.38
C ALA A 36 4.26 20.12 5.08
N THR A 37 3.40 20.06 4.07
CA THR A 37 2.21 20.91 4.12
C THR A 37 1.34 20.32 5.23
N THR A 38 1.50 20.86 6.43
CA THR A 38 0.54 20.74 7.52
C THR A 38 -0.78 21.33 7.03
N HIS A 39 -1.62 20.48 6.47
CA HIS A 39 -3.03 20.79 6.34
C HIS A 39 -3.71 19.93 7.40
N PRO A 40 -4.49 20.54 8.33
CA PRO A 40 -5.24 19.76 9.29
C PRO A 40 -6.16 18.83 8.50
N VAL A 41 -6.00 17.51 8.71
CA VAL A 41 -6.92 16.52 8.19
C VAL A 41 -8.22 16.72 8.96
N ALA A 42 -9.17 17.44 8.37
CA ALA A 42 -10.50 17.58 8.92
C ALA A 42 -11.10 16.17 9.11
N PRO A 43 -11.83 15.90 10.20
CA PRO A 43 -12.50 14.63 10.38
C PRO A 43 -13.44 14.40 9.19
N PHE A 44 -13.24 13.29 8.48
CA PHE A 44 -14.09 12.94 7.34
C PHE A 44 -15.45 12.49 7.84
N ALA A 45 -16.40 13.43 7.83
CA ALA A 45 -17.82 13.10 7.88
C ALA A 45 -18.19 12.44 6.55
N GLN A 46 -18.67 11.21 6.63
CA GLN A 46 -19.23 10.45 5.50
C GLN A 46 -20.39 11.26 4.90
N LYS A 47 -20.13 12.03 3.82
CA LYS A 47 -21.16 12.82 3.14
C LYS A 47 -22.20 11.87 2.54
N ARG A 48 -23.33 11.73 3.23
CA ARG A 48 -24.58 11.21 2.65
C ARG A 48 -24.97 12.13 1.48
N ARG A 49 -25.08 11.61 0.25
CA ARG A 49 -25.75 12.34 -0.84
C ARG A 49 -27.26 12.15 -0.65
N PRO A 50 -28.07 13.23 -0.53
CA PRO A 50 -29.52 13.10 -0.63
C PRO A 50 -29.90 12.90 -2.11
N ALA A 51 -30.94 12.11 -2.34
CA ALA A 51 -31.56 11.97 -3.63
C ALA A 51 -32.42 13.21 -3.94
N GLY A 52 -32.15 13.88 -5.07
CA GLY A 52 -33.05 14.82 -5.73
C GLY A 52 -33.06 16.27 -5.19
N ALA A 53 -32.54 17.20 -5.99
CA ALA A 53 -33.12 18.53 -6.23
C ALA A 53 -32.29 19.28 -7.29
N ALA A 54 -32.99 19.83 -8.29
CA ALA A 54 -32.43 20.69 -9.32
C ALA A 54 -32.13 22.09 -8.75
N GLY A 55 -31.08 22.75 -9.26
CA GLY A 55 -30.96 24.22 -9.16
C GLY A 55 -29.58 24.80 -8.84
N ARG A 56 -29.04 25.49 -9.85
CA ARG A 56 -28.09 26.62 -9.84
C ARG A 56 -26.59 26.40 -9.62
N GLN A 57 -25.86 27.01 -10.57
CA GLN A 57 -24.42 27.05 -10.74
C GLN A 57 -23.76 27.97 -9.70
N GLY A 58 -22.65 27.52 -9.13
CA GLY A 58 -21.70 28.32 -8.35
C GLY A 58 -20.31 27.74 -8.56
N GLY A 59 -19.39 28.54 -9.11
CA GLY A 59 -18.05 28.15 -9.50
C GLY A 59 -17.20 27.69 -8.31
N GLY A 60 -16.88 26.41 -8.29
CA GLY A 60 -15.81 25.85 -7.49
C GLY A 60 -14.73 25.32 -8.43
N THR A 61 -13.49 25.73 -8.22
CA THR A 61 -12.31 25.20 -8.91
C THR A 61 -12.27 23.69 -8.71
N THR A 62 -12.78 22.94 -9.70
CA THR A 62 -12.65 21.49 -9.75
C THR A 62 -11.19 21.18 -9.98
N ILE A 63 -10.48 20.80 -8.90
CA ILE A 63 -9.21 20.11 -9.05
C ILE A 63 -9.49 18.87 -9.92
N PRO A 64 -8.87 18.74 -11.10
CA PRO A 64 -9.15 17.64 -11.99
C PRO A 64 -8.81 16.34 -11.25
N ARG A 65 -9.82 15.48 -11.08
CA ARG A 65 -9.65 14.17 -10.48
C ARG A 65 -8.72 13.38 -11.40
N MET A 66 -7.48 13.14 -10.96
CA MET A 66 -6.55 12.30 -11.70
C MET A 66 -7.24 10.97 -12.04
N SER A 67 -7.14 10.54 -13.29
CA SER A 67 -7.66 9.22 -13.68
C SER A 67 -6.98 8.15 -12.83
N SER A 68 -7.76 7.18 -12.31
CA SER A 68 -7.25 6.01 -11.58
C SER A 68 -6.14 5.27 -12.34
N ALA A 69 -6.11 5.38 -13.67
CA ALA A 69 -5.08 4.83 -14.55
C ALA A 69 -3.64 5.35 -14.29
N SER A 70 -3.46 6.43 -13.52
CA SER A 70 -2.14 6.95 -13.15
C SER A 70 -1.75 6.68 -11.69
N CYS A 71 -2.61 6.00 -10.93
CA CYS A 71 -2.41 5.73 -9.51
C CYS A 71 -2.19 4.25 -9.24
N ILE A 72 -1.60 3.94 -8.09
CA ILE A 72 -1.54 2.59 -7.53
C ILE A 72 -2.45 2.55 -6.29
N ALA A 73 -3.27 1.51 -6.15
CA ALA A 73 -4.12 1.31 -4.99
C ALA A 73 -3.40 0.43 -3.95
N VAL A 74 -3.10 0.99 -2.78
CA VAL A 74 -2.51 0.25 -1.66
C VAL A 74 -3.63 -0.19 -0.71
N ILE A 75 -3.81 -1.49 -0.53
CA ILE A 75 -4.91 -2.06 0.26
C ILE A 75 -4.40 -2.81 1.51
N ASP A 76 -5.19 -2.76 2.57
CA ASP A 76 -5.08 -3.66 3.72
C ASP A 76 -6.49 -4.03 4.22
N PHE A 77 -6.61 -5.26 4.74
CA PHE A 77 -7.81 -5.76 5.40
C PHE A 77 -7.54 -6.13 6.86
N GLU A 78 -8.51 -5.84 7.72
CA GLU A 78 -8.69 -6.59 8.96
C GLU A 78 -9.72 -7.71 8.75
N THR A 79 -9.51 -8.86 9.39
CA THR A 79 -10.28 -10.08 9.09
C THR A 79 -10.57 -10.90 10.35
N THR A 80 -11.55 -11.79 10.28
CA THR A 80 -11.90 -12.70 11.38
C THR A 80 -10.95 -13.91 11.49
N GLY A 81 -10.04 -14.11 10.54
CA GLY A 81 -9.14 -15.26 10.46
C GLY A 81 -8.34 -15.28 9.16
N MET A 82 -7.60 -16.36 8.89
CA MET A 82 -6.58 -16.33 7.82
C MET A 82 -7.05 -16.67 6.41
N VAL A 83 -8.06 -17.51 6.28
CA VAL A 83 -8.33 -18.20 5.03
C VAL A 83 -9.81 -18.04 4.68
N PRO A 84 -10.14 -17.23 3.65
CA PRO A 84 -11.53 -17.05 3.21
C PRO A 84 -12.21 -18.38 2.84
N ALA A 85 -11.47 -19.30 2.22
CA ALA A 85 -11.96 -20.63 1.86
C ALA A 85 -12.33 -21.51 3.08
N GLN A 86 -11.90 -21.13 4.30
CA GLN A 86 -12.28 -21.78 5.56
C GLN A 86 -13.33 -20.97 6.34
N GLY A 87 -13.97 -19.99 5.70
CA GLY A 87 -15.03 -19.19 6.30
C GLY A 87 -14.57 -17.90 6.99
N ALA A 88 -13.28 -17.56 6.95
CA ALA A 88 -12.82 -16.25 7.44
C ALA A 88 -13.38 -15.13 6.55
N ARG A 89 -13.73 -13.99 7.16
CA ARG A 89 -14.36 -12.85 6.49
C ARG A 89 -13.64 -11.56 6.83
N ALA A 90 -13.67 -10.58 5.93
CA ALA A 90 -13.08 -9.27 6.21
C ALA A 90 -14.01 -8.40 7.07
N THR A 91 -13.45 -7.67 8.04
CA THR A 91 -14.16 -6.84 9.01
C THR A 91 -13.92 -5.35 8.80
N GLU A 92 -12.81 -4.99 8.19
CA GLU A 92 -12.47 -3.63 7.76
C GLU A 92 -11.68 -3.71 6.44
N VAL A 93 -11.94 -2.78 5.54
CA VAL A 93 -11.13 -2.57 4.34
C VAL A 93 -10.63 -1.13 4.33
N ALA A 94 -9.37 -0.93 3.97
CA ALA A 94 -8.84 0.39 3.67
C ALA A 94 -7.98 0.39 2.42
N ILE A 95 -8.09 1.46 1.64
CA ILE A 95 -7.39 1.65 0.37
C ILE A 95 -6.84 3.07 0.34
N VAL A 96 -5.57 3.20 -0.02
CA VAL A 96 -4.91 4.48 -0.28
C VAL A 96 -4.52 4.52 -1.75
N LEU A 97 -5.03 5.49 -2.50
CA LEU A 97 -4.53 5.74 -3.85
C LEU A 97 -3.26 6.58 -3.76
N VAL A 98 -2.20 6.15 -4.43
CA VAL A 98 -0.94 6.88 -4.52
C VAL A 98 -0.62 7.25 -5.96
N ASP A 99 -0.05 8.44 -6.17
CA ASP A 99 0.46 8.87 -7.47
C ASP A 99 1.82 8.21 -7.82
N ARG A 100 2.38 8.55 -8.98
CA ARG A 100 3.66 8.01 -9.48
C ARG A 100 4.86 8.39 -8.61
N GLU A 101 4.75 9.46 -7.83
CA GLU A 101 5.77 9.90 -6.89
C GLU A 101 5.64 9.18 -5.54
N GLY A 102 4.58 8.39 -5.34
CA GLY A 102 4.30 7.65 -4.11
C GLY A 102 3.56 8.48 -3.07
N ARG A 103 2.94 9.61 -3.45
CA ARG A 103 2.17 10.46 -2.55
C ARG A 103 0.72 10.01 -2.51
N ALA A 104 0.12 9.95 -1.32
CA ALA A 104 -1.29 9.61 -1.16
C ALA A 104 -2.19 10.73 -1.72
N VAL A 105 -3.06 10.39 -2.65
CA VAL A 105 -3.98 11.31 -3.33
C VAL A 105 -5.44 11.13 -2.93
N ASP A 106 -5.83 9.93 -2.48
CA ASP A 106 -7.20 9.66 -2.00
C ASP A 106 -7.21 8.46 -1.03
N ARG A 107 -8.26 8.34 -0.22
CA ARG A 107 -8.42 7.28 0.78
C ARG A 107 -9.86 6.77 0.85
N PHE A 108 -9.98 5.46 1.01
CA PHE A 108 -11.23 4.78 1.33
C PHE A 108 -11.04 3.91 2.56
N GLN A 109 -12.01 3.93 3.47
CA GLN A 109 -12.03 3.07 4.65
C GLN A 109 -13.47 2.73 5.01
N SER A 110 -13.74 1.47 5.34
CA SER A 110 -15.04 1.08 5.91
C SER A 110 -14.92 -0.19 6.73
N LEU A 111 -15.63 -0.22 7.86
CA LEU A 111 -16.00 -1.47 8.52
C LEU A 111 -17.01 -2.23 7.66
N MET A 112 -17.06 -3.55 7.82
CA MET A 112 -17.91 -4.44 7.03
C MET A 112 -18.70 -5.40 7.91
N LYS A 113 -20.03 -5.34 7.80
CA LYS A 113 -20.92 -6.31 8.41
C LYS A 113 -21.01 -7.55 7.52
N THR A 114 -20.38 -8.64 7.96
CA THR A 114 -20.34 -9.93 7.23
C THR A 114 -21.22 -11.01 7.84
N GLY A 115 -21.65 -10.83 9.10
CA GLY A 115 -22.36 -11.84 9.89
C GLY A 115 -21.46 -12.97 10.41
N ALA A 116 -20.16 -12.96 10.12
CA ALA A 116 -19.24 -13.96 10.64
C ALA A 116 -18.92 -13.74 12.12
N TRP A 117 -18.65 -14.84 12.82
CA TRP A 117 -18.16 -14.78 14.20
C TRP A 117 -16.79 -14.10 14.26
N LEU A 118 -16.62 -13.22 15.25
CA LEU A 118 -15.39 -12.48 15.49
C LEU A 118 -14.67 -13.07 16.72
N PRO A 119 -13.51 -13.73 16.53
CA PRO A 119 -12.77 -14.31 17.65
C PRO A 119 -12.29 -13.24 18.65
N PRO A 120 -12.30 -13.51 19.97
CA PRO A 120 -11.84 -12.55 20.98
C PRO A 120 -10.42 -12.03 20.77
N PHE A 121 -9.50 -12.88 20.29
CA PHE A 121 -8.12 -12.46 20.03
C PHE A 121 -8.04 -11.44 18.87
N ILE A 122 -8.94 -11.50 17.88
CA ILE A 122 -9.01 -10.49 16.80
C ILE A 122 -9.52 -9.16 17.36
N VAL A 123 -10.48 -9.19 18.29
CA VAL A 123 -10.95 -7.98 18.98
C VAL A 123 -9.80 -7.32 19.74
N GLN A 124 -9.00 -8.10 20.46
CA GLN A 124 -7.84 -7.59 21.19
C GLN A 124 -6.78 -7.00 20.24
N LEU A 125 -6.52 -7.69 19.12
CA LEU A 125 -5.52 -7.28 18.15
C LEU A 125 -5.88 -5.98 17.41
N THR A 126 -7.11 -5.90 16.90
CA THR A 126 -7.55 -4.81 16.00
C THR A 126 -8.30 -3.69 16.75
N GLY A 127 -8.87 -4.03 17.91
CA GLY A 127 -9.83 -3.19 18.62
C GLY A 127 -11.17 -3.02 17.89
N ILE A 128 -11.44 -3.83 16.85
CA ILE A 128 -12.76 -3.91 16.20
C ILE A 128 -13.65 -4.79 17.06
N THR A 129 -14.79 -4.27 17.51
CA THR A 129 -15.71 -4.99 18.37
C THR A 129 -16.94 -5.51 17.60
N PRO A 130 -17.63 -6.55 18.08
CA PRO A 130 -18.88 -7.01 17.49
C PRO A 130 -19.93 -5.90 17.36
N ALA A 131 -20.02 -5.00 18.35
CA ALA A 131 -20.95 -3.87 18.32
C ALA A 131 -20.67 -2.87 17.18
N MET A 132 -19.38 -2.65 16.86
CA MET A 132 -18.99 -1.84 15.71
C MET A 132 -19.40 -2.51 14.39
N LEU A 133 -19.28 -3.83 14.29
CA LEU A 133 -19.67 -4.57 13.08
C LEU A 133 -21.18 -4.69 12.91
N GLU A 134 -21.94 -4.75 14.00
CA GLU A 134 -23.40 -4.85 13.94
C GLU A 134 -24.05 -3.60 13.33
N THR A 135 -23.43 -2.44 13.57
CA THR A 135 -23.84 -1.13 13.03
C THR A 135 -23.15 -0.77 11.71
N ALA A 136 -22.20 -1.58 11.25
CA ALA A 136 -21.48 -1.35 10.00
C ALA A 136 -22.36 -1.63 8.77
N ARG A 137 -21.92 -1.12 7.63
CA ARG A 137 -22.58 -1.37 6.34
C ARG A 137 -22.41 -2.82 5.90
N PRO A 138 -23.38 -3.41 5.17
CA PRO A 138 -23.22 -4.72 4.56
C PRO A 138 -21.95 -4.82 3.72
N ALA A 139 -21.20 -5.91 3.88
CA ALA A 139 -19.90 -6.10 3.23
C ALA A 139 -19.98 -5.99 1.71
N ASP A 140 -21.01 -6.55 1.08
CA ASP A 140 -21.21 -6.51 -0.36
C ASP A 140 -21.37 -5.07 -0.89
N ALA A 141 -22.11 -4.23 -0.18
CA ALA A 141 -22.28 -2.81 -0.50
C ALA A 141 -20.98 -2.02 -0.34
N VAL A 142 -20.17 -2.34 0.68
CA VAL A 142 -18.85 -1.74 0.89
C VAL A 142 -17.90 -2.16 -0.23
N MET A 143 -17.85 -3.44 -0.58
CA MET A 143 -16.93 -3.96 -1.60
C MET A 143 -17.27 -3.47 -3.00
N ARG A 144 -18.56 -3.28 -3.35
CA ARG A 144 -18.95 -2.59 -4.59
C ARG A 144 -18.44 -1.15 -4.65
N GLU A 145 -18.40 -0.45 -3.50
CA GLU A 145 -17.86 0.90 -3.44
C GLU A 145 -16.34 0.91 -3.50
N ALA A 146 -15.68 -0.02 -2.79
CA ALA A 146 -14.24 -0.21 -2.84
C ALA A 146 -13.77 -0.51 -4.27
N ALA A 147 -14.45 -1.41 -4.99
CA ALA A 147 -14.15 -1.70 -6.40
C ALA A 147 -14.26 -0.46 -7.30
N ARG A 148 -15.32 0.35 -7.12
CA ARG A 148 -15.47 1.63 -7.85
C ARG A 148 -14.39 2.65 -7.47
N PHE A 149 -13.97 2.65 -6.21
CA PHE A 149 -12.92 3.54 -5.72
C PHE A 149 -11.56 3.19 -6.33
N VAL A 150 -11.22 1.89 -6.40
CA VAL A 150 -10.00 1.40 -7.07
C VAL A 150 -10.07 1.64 -8.58
N GLY A 151 -11.22 1.38 -9.21
CA GLY A 151 -11.34 1.39 -10.67
C GLY A 151 -10.34 0.41 -11.28
N ASP A 152 -9.62 0.85 -12.31
CA ASP A 152 -8.58 0.05 -12.99
C ASP A 152 -7.18 0.21 -12.38
N ALA A 153 -7.05 0.91 -11.24
CA ALA A 153 -5.73 1.12 -10.62
C ALA A 153 -5.11 -0.23 -10.21
N PRO A 154 -3.87 -0.52 -10.60
CA PRO A 154 -3.21 -1.74 -10.18
C PRO A 154 -2.95 -1.71 -8.66
N MET A 155 -2.90 -2.89 -8.02
CA MET A 155 -2.97 -2.98 -6.57
C MET A 155 -1.63 -3.37 -5.93
N VAL A 156 -1.41 -2.88 -4.73
CA VAL A 156 -0.27 -3.23 -3.87
C VAL A 156 -0.80 -3.55 -2.48
N ALA A 157 -0.21 -4.53 -1.83
CA ALA A 157 -0.41 -4.77 -0.40
C ALA A 157 0.91 -5.19 0.25
N HIS A 158 0.97 -5.10 1.57
CA HIS A 158 2.18 -5.52 2.27
C HIS A 158 2.38 -7.03 2.17
N ASN A 159 1.32 -7.80 2.42
CA ASN A 159 1.29 -9.24 2.20
C ASN A 159 0.26 -9.57 1.11
N ALA A 160 0.57 -9.27 -0.14
CA ALA A 160 -0.36 -9.42 -1.26
C ALA A 160 -1.02 -10.80 -1.38
N ALA A 161 -0.35 -11.89 -1.00
CA ALA A 161 -0.95 -13.22 -1.07
C ALA A 161 -2.14 -13.38 -0.11
N PHE A 162 -2.13 -12.65 1.01
CA PHE A 162 -3.24 -12.60 1.97
C PHE A 162 -4.33 -11.67 1.47
N ASP A 163 -4.01 -10.39 1.23
CA ASP A 163 -5.00 -9.36 0.89
C ASP A 163 -5.73 -9.65 -0.42
N SER A 164 -5.03 -10.19 -1.44
CA SER A 164 -5.66 -10.54 -2.71
C SER A 164 -6.71 -11.65 -2.58
N ARG A 165 -6.53 -12.60 -1.65
CA ARG A 165 -7.52 -13.66 -1.42
C ARG A 165 -8.80 -13.11 -0.79
N PHE A 166 -8.67 -12.17 0.16
CA PHE A 166 -9.83 -11.49 0.75
C PHE A 166 -10.51 -10.55 -0.25
N TRP A 167 -9.74 -9.79 -1.04
CA TRP A 167 -10.25 -8.97 -2.13
C TRP A 167 -11.10 -9.80 -3.10
N GLN A 168 -10.56 -10.92 -3.60
CA GLN A 168 -11.27 -11.81 -4.52
C GLN A 168 -12.50 -12.44 -3.88
N ALA A 169 -12.39 -12.97 -2.65
CA ALA A 169 -13.50 -13.63 -1.97
C ALA A 169 -14.67 -12.68 -1.68
N GLU A 170 -14.38 -11.48 -1.15
CA GLU A 170 -15.43 -10.52 -0.81
C GLU A 170 -16.03 -9.84 -2.04
N LEU A 171 -15.26 -9.64 -3.12
CA LEU A 171 -15.81 -9.19 -4.40
C LEU A 171 -16.68 -10.25 -5.07
N ALA A 172 -16.29 -11.52 -5.01
CA ALA A 172 -17.12 -12.61 -5.54
C ALA A 172 -18.48 -12.66 -4.84
N LEU A 173 -18.50 -12.53 -3.51
CA LEU A 173 -19.75 -12.44 -2.72
C LEU A 173 -20.56 -11.18 -3.06
N ALA A 174 -19.89 -10.10 -3.47
CA ALA A 174 -20.53 -8.85 -3.89
C ALA A 174 -21.00 -8.85 -5.36
N GLY A 175 -20.78 -9.95 -6.09
CA GLY A 175 -21.08 -10.06 -7.52
C GLY A 175 -20.19 -9.16 -8.40
N GLN A 176 -18.93 -8.95 -8.01
CA GLN A 176 -17.95 -8.11 -8.71
C GLN A 176 -16.77 -8.93 -9.22
N PRO A 177 -16.22 -8.60 -10.40
CA PRO A 177 -14.96 -9.17 -10.86
C PRO A 177 -13.78 -8.59 -10.06
N ALA A 178 -12.70 -9.36 -9.97
CA ALA A 178 -11.46 -8.96 -9.30
C ALA A 178 -10.24 -9.11 -10.25
N PRO A 179 -10.13 -8.30 -11.32
CA PRO A 179 -9.09 -8.47 -12.35
C PRO A 179 -7.69 -8.00 -11.91
N HIS A 180 -7.58 -7.33 -10.76
CA HIS A 180 -6.39 -6.60 -10.36
C HIS A 180 -5.19 -7.50 -10.07
N ALA A 181 -4.07 -7.20 -10.71
CA ALA A 181 -2.78 -7.77 -10.35
C ALA A 181 -2.22 -7.08 -9.09
N PHE A 182 -1.55 -7.86 -8.24
CA PHE A 182 -0.97 -7.36 -6.99
C PHE A 182 0.57 -7.37 -7.02
N ALA A 183 1.17 -6.28 -6.54
CA ALA A 183 2.55 -6.29 -6.07
C ALA A 183 2.62 -6.37 -4.53
N CYS A 184 3.70 -6.96 -4.00
CA CYS A 184 3.86 -7.33 -2.60
C CYS A 184 5.06 -6.63 -1.97
N THR A 185 4.84 -5.71 -1.03
CA THR A 185 5.96 -4.95 -0.45
C THR A 185 6.83 -5.78 0.50
N VAL A 186 6.36 -6.91 1.05
CA VAL A 186 7.25 -7.89 1.72
C VAL A 186 8.26 -8.48 0.73
N LEU A 187 7.82 -8.90 -0.45
CA LEU A 187 8.71 -9.50 -1.45
C LEU A 187 9.68 -8.48 -2.04
N LEU A 188 9.23 -7.24 -2.23
CA LEU A 188 10.06 -6.13 -2.70
C LEU A 188 11.09 -5.71 -1.63
N SER A 189 10.67 -5.55 -0.37
CA SER A 189 11.57 -5.15 0.71
C SER A 189 12.65 -6.19 0.99
N ARG A 190 12.35 -7.49 0.92
CA ARG A 190 13.36 -8.57 1.04
C ARG A 190 14.47 -8.50 -0.02
N ARG A 191 14.16 -7.88 -1.17
CA ARG A 191 15.10 -7.71 -2.28
C ARG A 191 15.95 -6.46 -2.11
N LEU A 192 15.29 -5.34 -1.79
CA LEU A 192 15.93 -4.03 -1.73
C LEU A 192 16.60 -3.73 -0.39
N TYR A 193 16.12 -4.31 0.70
CA TYR A 193 16.61 -4.07 2.06
C TYR A 193 16.95 -5.38 2.78
N PRO A 194 17.84 -6.21 2.21
CA PRO A 194 18.16 -7.51 2.79
C PRO A 194 18.85 -7.47 4.15
N GLU A 195 19.40 -6.33 4.53
CA GLU A 195 19.98 -6.04 5.83
C GLU A 195 18.93 -5.76 6.92
N ALA A 196 17.67 -5.55 6.54
CA ALA A 196 16.61 -5.28 7.49
C ALA A 196 16.39 -6.51 8.41
N PRO A 197 16.29 -6.29 9.74
CA PRO A 197 16.16 -7.40 10.69
C PRO A 197 14.81 -8.12 10.61
N SER A 198 13.80 -7.49 10.00
CA SER A 198 12.49 -8.09 9.72
C SER A 198 11.79 -7.30 8.62
N HIS A 199 10.93 -7.99 7.88
CA HIS A 199 10.09 -7.42 6.83
C HIS A 199 8.62 -7.30 7.24
N GLN A 200 8.29 -7.50 8.51
CA GLN A 200 6.98 -7.14 9.04
C GLN A 200 6.77 -5.62 8.95
N LEU A 201 5.56 -5.18 8.58
CA LEU A 201 5.27 -3.80 8.21
C LEU A 201 5.82 -2.78 9.21
N GLY A 202 5.44 -2.89 10.48
CA GLY A 202 5.91 -1.96 11.51
C GLY A 202 7.44 -1.97 11.65
N ARG A 203 8.08 -3.14 11.58
CA ARG A 203 9.53 -3.27 11.74
C ARG A 203 10.31 -2.72 10.56
N ILE A 204 9.85 -2.94 9.33
CA ILE A 204 10.51 -2.39 8.14
C ILE A 204 10.28 -0.88 8.03
N VAL A 205 9.11 -0.38 8.44
CA VAL A 205 8.81 1.06 8.53
C VAL A 205 9.76 1.73 9.54
N ASP A 206 9.91 1.16 10.74
CA ASP A 206 10.85 1.67 11.74
C ASP A 206 12.29 1.65 11.22
N HIS A 207 12.72 0.52 10.65
CA HIS A 207 14.09 0.33 10.16
C HIS A 207 14.47 1.36 9.08
N LEU A 208 13.51 1.72 8.22
CA LEU A 208 13.73 2.69 7.15
C LEU A 208 13.49 4.15 7.59
N GLY A 209 13.12 4.40 8.85
CA GLY A 209 12.82 5.73 9.39
C GLY A 209 11.55 6.34 8.79
N LEU A 210 10.57 5.52 8.43
CA LEU A 210 9.32 5.96 7.82
C LEU A 210 8.26 6.30 8.89
N PRO A 211 7.25 7.12 8.57
CA PRO A 211 6.19 7.48 9.52
C PRO A 211 5.46 6.24 10.04
N ARG A 212 5.35 6.14 11.36
CA ARG A 212 4.60 5.08 12.04
C ARG A 212 3.27 5.61 12.55
N ALA A 213 2.19 4.87 12.29
CA ALA A 213 0.88 5.20 12.82
C ALA A 213 0.83 4.96 14.35
N ALA A 214 0.15 5.86 15.07
CA ALA A 214 -0.01 5.78 16.52
C ALA A 214 -0.85 4.56 16.96
N ARG A 215 -1.78 4.10 16.10
CA ARG A 215 -2.60 2.91 16.33
C ARG A 215 -2.39 1.93 15.18
N ALA A 216 -1.50 0.96 15.38
CA ALA A 216 -1.37 -0.20 14.51
C ALA A 216 -2.65 -1.06 14.56
N HIS A 217 -2.85 -1.92 13.55
CA HIS A 217 -4.00 -2.86 13.47
C HIS A 217 -5.36 -2.19 13.27
N ARG A 218 -5.32 -1.08 12.54
CA ARG A 218 -6.48 -0.51 11.86
C ARG A 218 -6.14 -0.48 10.38
N ALA A 219 -7.05 -0.94 9.53
CA ALA A 219 -6.73 -1.17 8.12
C ALA A 219 -6.15 0.09 7.45
N LEU A 220 -6.68 1.28 7.76
CA LEU A 220 -6.19 2.52 7.15
C LEU A 220 -4.78 2.88 7.61
N ALA A 221 -4.47 2.69 8.89
CA ALA A 221 -3.14 2.95 9.41
C ALA A 221 -2.09 2.02 8.76
N ASP A 222 -2.43 0.74 8.61
CA ASP A 222 -1.56 -0.24 7.96
C ASP A 222 -1.43 0.05 6.44
N ALA A 223 -2.52 0.42 5.76
CA ALA A 223 -2.48 0.82 4.35
C ALA A 223 -1.63 2.08 4.11
N GLU A 224 -1.69 3.08 5.00
CA GLU A 224 -0.85 4.28 4.92
C GLU A 224 0.63 3.98 5.15
N MET A 225 0.95 3.13 6.13
CA MET A 225 2.33 2.66 6.34
C MET A 225 2.85 1.88 5.13
N ALA A 226 2.01 1.02 4.53
CA ALA A 226 2.36 0.29 3.32
C ALA A 226 2.54 1.23 2.12
N ALA A 227 1.75 2.30 2.02
CA ALA A 227 1.89 3.33 1.00
C ALA A 227 3.20 4.13 1.17
N ALA A 228 3.56 4.49 2.41
CA ALA A 228 4.85 5.14 2.69
C ALA A 228 6.03 4.22 2.34
N LEU A 229 5.94 2.92 2.65
CA LEU A 229 6.93 1.92 2.26
C LEU A 229 7.04 1.79 0.73
N LEU A 230 5.91 1.77 0.02
CA LEU A 230 5.90 1.76 -1.44
C LEU A 230 6.58 3.00 -2.02
N GLY A 231 6.25 4.20 -1.53
CA GLY A 231 6.90 5.45 -1.95
C GLY A 231 8.41 5.43 -1.71
N ARG A 232 8.85 4.86 -0.57
CA ARG A 232 10.28 4.65 -0.29
C ARG A 232 10.95 3.68 -1.27
N ILE A 233 10.31 2.54 -1.56
CA ILE A 233 10.78 1.58 -2.57
C ILE A 233 10.94 2.26 -3.94
N GLN A 234 9.93 3.01 -4.39
CA GLN A 234 9.98 3.72 -5.66
C GLN A 234 11.06 4.80 -5.67
N HIS A 235 11.23 5.53 -4.56
CA HIS A 235 12.31 6.50 -4.42
C HIS A 235 13.69 5.85 -4.53
N ASP A 236 13.94 4.75 -3.81
CA ASP A 236 15.24 4.07 -3.84
C ASP A 236 15.52 3.42 -5.21
N LEU A 237 14.49 2.92 -5.91
CA LEU A 237 14.62 2.46 -7.30
C LEU A 237 15.07 3.60 -8.25
N ARG A 238 14.53 4.82 -8.05
CA ARG A 238 14.95 6.00 -8.81
C ARG A 238 16.37 6.42 -8.49
N THR A 239 16.68 6.62 -7.21
CA THR A 239 17.91 7.29 -6.78
C THR A 239 19.12 6.37 -6.71
N ARG A 240 18.92 5.08 -6.39
CA ARG A 240 20.01 4.10 -6.22
C ARG A 240 20.20 3.20 -7.43
N HIS A 241 19.14 2.97 -8.20
CA HIS A 241 19.14 2.02 -9.31
C HIS A 241 18.86 2.65 -10.68
N GLY A 242 18.62 3.96 -10.75
CA GLY A 242 18.45 4.69 -12.01
C GLY A 242 17.19 4.33 -12.80
N ILE A 243 16.19 3.75 -12.14
CA ILE A 243 14.88 3.46 -12.75
C ILE A 243 14.09 4.76 -12.83
N ALA A 244 13.77 5.24 -14.03
CA ALA A 244 13.02 6.48 -14.20
C ALA A 244 11.56 6.35 -13.75
N ASP A 245 10.89 5.25 -14.13
CA ASP A 245 9.49 4.98 -13.81
C ASP A 245 9.33 3.63 -13.08
N PRO A 246 9.38 3.62 -11.74
CA PRO A 246 9.12 2.43 -10.93
C PRO A 246 7.62 2.15 -10.79
N GLY A 247 6.94 1.99 -11.93
CA GLY A 247 5.52 1.67 -12.02
C GLY A 247 5.20 0.23 -11.59
N HIS A 248 3.90 -0.09 -11.51
CA HIS A 248 3.42 -1.37 -10.99
C HIS A 248 3.96 -2.58 -11.74
N ASP A 249 4.03 -2.55 -13.08
CA ASP A 249 4.54 -3.67 -13.88
C ASP A 249 5.99 -4.02 -13.53
N LEU A 250 6.84 -2.99 -13.33
CA LEU A 250 8.22 -3.17 -12.90
C LEU A 250 8.27 -3.78 -11.50
N LEU A 251 7.45 -3.28 -10.56
CA LEU A 251 7.38 -3.82 -9.20
C LEU A 251 6.92 -5.29 -9.22
N GLY A 252 5.92 -5.61 -10.04
CA GLY A 252 5.43 -6.97 -10.26
C GLY A 252 6.51 -7.89 -10.84
N ALA A 253 7.33 -7.41 -11.77
CA ALA A 253 8.45 -8.18 -12.30
C ALA A 253 9.58 -8.33 -11.26
N LEU A 254 9.93 -7.26 -10.55
CA LEU A 254 11.00 -7.24 -9.56
C LEU A 254 10.73 -8.22 -8.42
N GLN A 255 9.50 -8.30 -7.90
CA GLN A 255 9.15 -9.25 -6.83
C GLN A 255 9.24 -10.72 -7.24
N ARG A 256 9.39 -11.03 -8.53
CA ARG A 256 9.62 -12.39 -9.05
C ARG A 256 11.10 -12.62 -9.39
N CYS A 257 11.88 -11.56 -9.54
CA CYS A 257 13.30 -11.64 -9.86
C CYS A 257 14.08 -12.32 -8.73
N ALA A 258 15.03 -13.20 -9.08
CA ALA A 258 15.93 -13.81 -8.11
C ALA A 258 16.98 -12.80 -7.64
N ARG A 259 17.28 -12.81 -6.33
CA ARG A 259 18.20 -11.83 -5.73
C ARG A 259 19.58 -11.81 -6.39
N LYS A 260 20.15 -12.97 -6.68
CA LYS A 260 21.50 -13.11 -7.27
C LYS A 260 21.67 -12.38 -8.62
N GLY A 261 20.57 -12.10 -9.33
CA GLY A 261 20.58 -11.37 -10.60
C GLY A 261 19.87 -10.02 -10.55
N MET A 262 19.48 -9.54 -9.37
CA MET A 262 18.65 -8.35 -9.24
C MET A 262 19.35 -7.10 -9.79
N ASP A 263 20.62 -6.87 -9.44
CA ASP A 263 21.33 -5.65 -9.85
C ASP A 263 21.50 -5.58 -11.37
N GLN A 264 21.87 -6.70 -12.00
CA GLN A 264 21.97 -6.79 -13.45
C GLN A 264 20.60 -6.68 -14.12
N TRP A 265 19.55 -7.20 -13.50
CA TRP A 265 18.18 -7.04 -13.97
C TRP A 265 17.73 -5.57 -13.92
N LEU A 266 17.97 -4.88 -12.81
CA LEU A 266 17.65 -3.45 -12.63
C LEU A 266 18.45 -2.58 -13.60
N ALA A 267 19.74 -2.83 -13.78
CA ALA A 267 20.59 -2.09 -14.72
C ALA A 267 20.06 -2.18 -16.16
N ARG A 268 19.61 -3.36 -16.60
CA ARG A 268 19.00 -3.53 -17.93
C ARG A 268 17.70 -2.73 -18.08
N HIS A 269 16.85 -2.71 -17.05
CA HIS A 269 15.60 -1.94 -17.08
C HIS A 269 15.84 -0.43 -17.04
N ALA A 270 16.82 0.02 -16.25
CA ALA A 270 17.24 1.41 -16.21
C ALA A 270 17.73 1.86 -17.60
N MET A 271 18.56 1.05 -18.27
CA MET A 271 19.00 1.35 -19.64
C MET A 271 17.85 1.42 -20.64
N ALA A 272 16.88 0.51 -20.56
CA ALA A 272 15.71 0.50 -21.45
C ALA A 272 14.78 1.71 -21.24
N GLN A 273 14.79 2.33 -20.06
CA GLN A 273 14.02 3.53 -19.74
C GLN A 273 14.78 4.84 -20.04
N ARG A 274 16.05 4.78 -20.47
CA ARG A 274 16.78 6.00 -20.85
C ARG A 274 16.19 6.56 -22.15
N PRO A 275 15.96 7.88 -22.23
CA PRO A 275 15.64 8.53 -23.49
C PRO A 275 16.72 8.18 -24.52
N LEU A 276 16.31 7.79 -25.73
CA LEU A 276 17.25 7.56 -26.83
C LEU A 276 18.01 8.88 -27.10
N PRO A 277 19.34 8.87 -27.10
CA PRO A 277 20.09 10.06 -27.48
C PRO A 277 19.82 10.36 -28.97
N GLY A 278 19.18 11.49 -29.26
CA GLY A 278 19.04 12.01 -30.63
C GLY A 278 17.66 12.49 -31.08
N LEU A 279 16.58 12.29 -30.31
CA LEU A 279 15.32 12.99 -30.58
C LEU A 279 15.28 14.30 -29.79
N ALA A 280 16.06 15.28 -30.25
CA ALA A 280 15.73 16.66 -30.02
C ALA A 280 14.29 16.86 -30.51
N THR A 281 13.44 17.40 -29.64
CA THR A 281 12.15 17.95 -30.04
C THR A 281 12.44 18.94 -31.16
N ALA A 282 12.11 18.59 -32.40
CA ALA A 282 12.07 19.54 -33.49
C ALA A 282 11.02 20.59 -33.11
N GLU A 283 11.47 21.71 -32.55
CA GLU A 283 10.69 22.94 -32.53
C GLU A 283 10.25 23.19 -33.97
N ARG A 284 8.94 23.09 -34.23
CA ARG A 284 8.39 23.55 -35.50
C ARG A 284 8.71 25.04 -35.57
N PRO A 285 9.43 25.53 -36.59
CA PRO A 285 9.57 26.96 -36.78
C PRO A 285 8.16 27.55 -36.95
N SER A 286 7.87 28.57 -36.14
CA SER A 286 6.69 29.42 -36.28
C SER A 286 6.65 29.95 -37.71
N ALA A 287 5.59 29.63 -38.45
CA ALA A 287 5.38 30.14 -39.79
C ALA A 287 5.22 31.68 -39.75
N PRO A 288 5.72 32.39 -40.79
CA PRO A 288 5.74 33.85 -40.85
C PRO A 288 4.35 34.48 -40.95
#